data_AF-A0A928DW14-F1
#
_entry.id   AF-A0A928DW14-F1
#
_cell.length_a   1.000
_cell.length_b   1.000
_cell.length_c   1.000
_cell.angle_alpha   90.00
_cell.angle_beta   90.00
_cell.angle_gamma   90.00
#
_symmetry.space_group_name_H-M   'P 1'
#
loop_
_entity.id
_entity.type
_entity.pdbx_description
1 polymer ?
#
loop_
_entity_poly.entity_id
_entity_poly.type
_entity_poly.pdbx_seq_one_letter_code
_entity_poly.pdbx_strand_id
1 'polypeptide(L)'
;MFPIPPTFSERKEEDTEVSENTESLKNEKLMTGDNSDEKENEKNDGVFTDKEILSSNDNSSENQTVASEKENAESNSLSDEISNQENTDQEITDQDKGSGTPVPGKKDDLSNESLREAGMRAGEQAQKRSEEIRESLRAQLRAGELEEREIKIPTRKKSSSPVMMMNIAGPDMENGLSDLLGKMLPKKTVRRTLPIREARKVMLEMEYDQLLDEEKIQTSAVELAENTGIIFLDEIDKIVASNSKHGADVSRQGVQRDLLPIVEGTTIQTRYGYVKTDHILFIAAGAFHQNRPGDLMPELQGRFPIRVELHDLTKEDFSRILREPQNALIHQYQALLETEGLKISFQPEAIETLADCAWKVNQMTQNIGARRLCTILERLLEEISFEAPERTGETIEIDAAYVQERLKDVTQDEDLSRFIL
;
A
#
# COMPACT_ATOMS: atom_id res chain seq x y z
N MET A 1 13.86 -18.37 13.50
CA MET A 1 14.44 -17.12 12.96
C MET A 1 14.50 -17.31 11.45
N PHE A 2 13.57 -16.71 10.72
CA PHE A 2 13.61 -16.73 9.24
C PHE A 2 14.50 -15.58 8.78
N PRO A 3 15.32 -15.75 7.72
CA PRO A 3 16.16 -14.67 7.23
C PRO A 3 15.27 -13.62 6.55
N ILE A 4 15.53 -12.36 6.89
CA ILE A 4 14.93 -11.18 6.25
C ILE A 4 15.57 -11.06 4.86
N PRO A 5 14.80 -10.89 3.77
CA PRO A 5 15.38 -10.66 2.45
C PRO A 5 16.06 -9.28 2.39
N PRO A 6 17.17 -9.13 1.63
CA PRO A 6 17.94 -7.90 1.58
C PRO A 6 17.15 -6.76 0.93
N THR A 7 17.38 -5.54 1.42
CA THR A 7 16.74 -4.32 0.93
C THR A 7 17.26 -3.92 -0.45
N PHE A 8 16.46 -3.15 -1.18
CA PHE A 8 16.66 -2.76 -2.59
C PHE A 8 18.00 -2.05 -2.88
N SER A 9 18.69 -1.54 -1.85
CA SER A 9 20.02 -0.91 -1.98
C SER A 9 21.16 -1.91 -2.17
N GLU A 10 21.00 -3.17 -1.74
CA GLU A 10 22.06 -4.19 -1.78
C GLU A 10 22.11 -4.96 -3.12
N ARG A 11 21.21 -4.67 -4.06
CA ARG A 11 21.17 -5.34 -5.39
C ARG A 11 21.94 -4.64 -6.50
N LYS A 12 22.66 -3.55 -6.23
CA LYS A 12 23.30 -2.73 -7.28
C LYS A 12 24.78 -3.00 -7.54
N GLU A 13 25.41 -3.96 -6.87
CA GLU A 13 26.86 -4.21 -7.01
C GLU A 13 27.24 -5.51 -7.73
N GLU A 14 26.28 -6.31 -8.19
CA GLU A 14 26.55 -7.48 -9.06
C GLU A 14 25.85 -7.29 -10.39
N ASP A 15 26.46 -6.52 -11.29
CA ASP A 15 26.33 -6.65 -12.75
C ASP A 15 27.17 -5.54 -13.41
N THR A 16 28.49 -5.73 -13.42
CA THR A 16 29.37 -4.92 -14.28
C THR A 16 30.59 -5.75 -14.67
N GLU A 17 30.42 -6.66 -15.62
CA GLU A 17 31.49 -7.15 -16.48
C GLU A 17 30.87 -7.95 -17.63
N VAL A 18 30.98 -7.44 -18.86
CA VAL A 18 31.37 -8.16 -20.10
C VAL A 18 31.14 -7.26 -21.33
N SER A 19 32.25 -6.64 -21.71
CA SER A 19 32.77 -6.33 -23.06
C SER A 19 31.92 -5.66 -24.15
N GLU A 20 32.42 -4.48 -24.50
CA GLU A 20 32.46 -3.86 -25.82
C GLU A 20 32.73 -4.84 -26.97
N ASN A 21 32.00 -4.69 -28.09
CA ASN A 21 32.53 -4.89 -29.44
C ASN A 21 31.68 -4.14 -30.50
N THR A 22 32.24 -3.01 -30.92
CA THR A 22 32.39 -2.50 -32.29
C THR A 22 31.19 -2.40 -33.25
N GLU A 23 30.87 -1.14 -33.55
CA GLU A 23 30.73 -0.57 -34.90
C GLU A 23 30.59 -1.53 -36.09
N SER A 24 29.42 -1.50 -36.72
CA SER A 24 29.28 -1.51 -38.18
C SER A 24 27.83 -1.22 -38.56
N LEU A 25 27.63 -0.56 -39.72
CA LEU A 25 26.35 -0.23 -40.37
C LEU A 25 25.76 1.16 -40.05
N LYS A 26 26.59 2.19 -40.21
CA LYS A 26 26.15 3.44 -40.87
C LYS A 26 26.91 3.53 -42.19
N ASN A 27 26.24 3.21 -43.29
CA ASN A 27 26.46 3.76 -44.64
C ASN A 27 25.64 2.94 -45.63
N GLU A 28 24.49 3.46 -46.04
CA GLU A 28 24.09 3.38 -47.44
C GLU A 28 23.15 4.52 -47.78
N LYS A 29 23.61 5.38 -48.68
CA LYS A 29 22.88 6.48 -49.26
C LYS A 29 22.98 6.29 -50.77
N LEU A 30 21.83 6.44 -51.44
CA LEU A 30 21.69 6.91 -52.83
C LEU A 30 22.14 5.96 -53.97
N MET A 31 21.19 5.50 -54.80
CA MET A 31 20.92 6.06 -56.15
C MET A 31 20.01 5.18 -57.02
N THR A 32 19.35 5.87 -57.96
CA THR A 32 18.49 5.43 -59.07
C THR A 32 17.02 5.16 -58.70
N GLY A 33 16.01 5.76 -59.31
CA GLY A 33 15.98 6.65 -60.47
C GLY A 33 14.77 6.31 -61.36
N ASP A 34 13.84 7.26 -61.41
CA ASP A 34 13.04 7.69 -62.56
C ASP A 34 11.72 7.03 -63.01
N ASN A 35 10.82 8.01 -63.25
CA ASN A 35 9.71 8.16 -64.21
C ASN A 35 8.31 7.67 -63.80
N SER A 36 7.40 8.58 -63.45
CA SER A 36 6.61 9.52 -64.30
C SER A 36 5.22 8.90 -64.55
N ASP A 37 4.07 9.57 -64.60
CA ASP A 37 3.74 10.92 -65.04
C ASP A 37 2.28 11.24 -64.64
N GLU A 38 1.91 12.51 -64.83
CA GLU A 38 0.57 13.11 -65.02
C GLU A 38 -0.30 13.46 -63.79
N LYS A 39 -0.40 14.75 -63.41
CA LYS A 39 -1.21 15.88 -63.99
C LYS A 39 -2.70 15.79 -63.56
N GLU A 40 -3.44 16.83 -63.21
CA GLU A 40 -3.34 18.28 -63.43
C GLU A 40 -4.40 19.00 -62.52
N ASN A 41 -4.10 20.23 -62.08
CA ASN A 41 -4.95 21.46 -62.06
C ASN A 41 -6.37 21.44 -61.42
N GLU A 42 -6.91 22.49 -60.78
CA GLU A 42 -6.81 23.97 -60.85
C GLU A 42 -7.49 24.54 -59.57
N LYS A 43 -6.90 25.48 -58.81
CA LYS A 43 -6.96 26.97 -58.87
C LYS A 43 -8.17 27.70 -58.25
N ASN A 44 -7.77 28.81 -57.61
CA ASN A 44 -8.45 30.08 -57.35
C ASN A 44 -9.49 30.13 -56.23
N ASP A 45 -9.66 31.20 -55.48
CA ASP A 45 -8.95 32.46 -55.16
C ASP A 45 -9.91 33.15 -54.16
N GLY A 46 -9.44 33.99 -53.24
CA GLY A 46 -10.38 34.82 -52.47
C GLY A 46 -9.85 35.48 -51.21
N VAL A 47 -9.07 36.53 -51.41
CA VAL A 47 -8.72 37.57 -50.43
C VAL A 47 -9.96 38.38 -50.02
N PHE A 48 -10.12 38.73 -48.74
CA PHE A 48 -10.72 40.01 -48.33
C PHE A 48 -10.17 40.47 -46.98
N THR A 49 -9.76 41.73 -46.94
CA THR A 49 -9.20 42.49 -45.81
C THR A 49 -10.24 43.46 -45.21
N ASP A 50 -9.99 43.79 -43.94
CA ASP A 50 -10.14 45.09 -43.28
C ASP A 50 -11.48 45.61 -42.72
N LYS A 51 -11.33 46.12 -41.48
CA LYS A 51 -11.90 47.37 -40.89
C LYS A 51 -13.37 47.36 -40.48
N GLU A 52 -13.81 48.00 -39.38
CA GLU A 52 -13.26 48.81 -38.29
C GLU A 52 -14.48 49.13 -37.35
N ILE A 53 -14.21 49.73 -36.17
CA ILE A 53 -15.04 50.78 -35.51
C ILE A 53 -16.13 50.41 -34.46
N LEU A 54 -15.75 50.72 -33.20
CA LEU A 54 -16.42 51.59 -32.18
C LEU A 54 -17.69 51.11 -31.44
N SER A 55 -17.60 50.95 -30.11
CA SER A 55 -17.74 52.03 -29.10
C SER A 55 -18.44 51.60 -27.80
N SER A 56 -17.85 52.06 -26.68
CA SER A 56 -18.49 52.60 -25.46
C SER A 56 -19.30 51.60 -24.59
N ASN A 57 -19.15 51.55 -23.26
CA ASN A 57 -19.05 52.65 -22.31
C ASN A 57 -18.61 52.20 -20.90
N ASP A 58 -18.04 53.14 -20.17
CA ASP A 58 -17.64 53.15 -18.76
C ASP A 58 -18.77 52.82 -17.77
N ASN A 59 -18.46 52.29 -16.58
CA ASN A 59 -18.20 53.11 -15.39
C ASN A 59 -18.06 52.34 -14.05
N SER A 60 -17.19 52.93 -13.22
CA SER A 60 -17.32 53.19 -11.78
C SER A 60 -16.90 52.15 -10.73
N SER A 61 -15.71 52.45 -10.16
CA SER A 61 -15.47 52.88 -8.76
C SER A 61 -15.21 51.85 -7.66
N GLU A 62 -13.95 51.86 -7.22
CA GLU A 62 -13.45 51.95 -5.84
C GLU A 62 -14.48 52.37 -4.78
N ASN A 63 -14.59 51.63 -3.68
CA ASN A 63 -14.19 52.04 -2.31
C ASN A 63 -14.71 51.00 -1.29
N GLN A 64 -13.84 50.41 -0.47
CA GLN A 64 -14.09 50.28 0.97
C GLN A 64 -12.84 49.79 1.71
N THR A 65 -12.30 50.72 2.49
CA THR A 65 -11.31 50.54 3.55
C THR A 65 -12.05 50.41 4.90
N VAL A 66 -11.39 49.79 5.87
CA VAL A 66 -11.56 49.88 7.34
C VAL A 66 -12.42 48.82 8.04
N ALA A 67 -11.73 47.83 8.64
CA ALA A 67 -11.83 47.34 10.03
C ALA A 67 -11.04 46.01 10.08
N SER A 68 -10.11 45.71 10.99
CA SER A 68 -9.74 46.29 12.27
C SER A 68 -8.41 45.64 12.70
N GLU A 69 -7.42 46.46 13.01
CA GLU A 69 -6.32 46.09 13.90
C GLU A 69 -6.88 45.95 15.33
N LYS A 70 -6.70 44.79 15.94
CA LYS A 70 -6.57 44.57 17.39
C LYS A 70 -6.32 43.08 17.63
N GLU A 71 -5.06 42.71 17.72
CA GLU A 71 -4.54 41.79 18.73
C GLU A 71 -3.01 41.80 18.62
N ASN A 72 -2.42 42.53 19.54
CA ASN A 72 -0.99 42.66 19.74
C ASN A 72 -0.72 42.16 21.16
N ALA A 73 0.44 41.55 21.36
CA ALA A 73 1.04 41.13 22.62
C ALA A 73 0.62 39.75 23.17
N GLU A 74 1.34 38.72 22.72
CA GLU A 74 2.01 37.76 23.63
C GLU A 74 3.06 36.99 22.81
N SER A 75 4.21 37.62 22.61
CA SER A 75 5.38 37.01 21.98
C SER A 75 6.62 37.63 22.61
N ASN A 76 6.94 37.19 23.82
CA ASN A 76 8.30 37.24 24.36
C ASN A 76 8.39 36.34 25.60
N SER A 77 9.58 35.75 25.79
CA SER A 77 10.02 34.91 26.92
C SER A 77 9.52 33.46 26.97
N LEU A 78 10.10 32.60 26.13
CA LEU A 78 10.29 31.18 26.43
C LEU A 78 11.74 30.80 26.12
N SER A 79 12.64 31.29 26.97
CA SER A 79 14.01 30.80 27.13
C SER A 79 14.34 31.11 28.59
N ASP A 80 14.81 30.11 29.31
CA ASP A 80 15.19 30.13 30.74
C ASP A 80 14.02 29.95 31.73
N GLU A 81 13.69 28.69 32.04
CA GLU A 81 13.32 28.24 33.39
C GLU A 81 13.10 26.71 33.39
N ILE A 82 14.22 25.97 33.37
CA ILE A 82 14.26 24.57 33.81
C ILE A 82 14.99 24.58 35.16
N SER A 83 14.42 23.86 36.13
CA SER A 83 14.89 23.63 37.50
C SER A 83 14.32 24.58 38.54
N ASN A 84 13.12 24.26 39.05
CA ASN A 84 12.92 23.99 40.48
C ASN A 84 11.43 23.87 40.77
N GLN A 85 10.96 22.65 41.04
CA GLN A 85 10.02 22.32 42.12
C GLN A 85 9.54 20.89 41.90
N GLU A 86 9.91 20.00 42.81
CA GLU A 86 8.93 19.16 43.49
C GLU A 86 9.52 18.55 44.75
N ASN A 87 8.72 18.62 45.82
CA ASN A 87 8.71 17.84 47.05
C ASN A 87 9.51 18.36 48.26
N THR A 88 8.88 19.34 48.91
CA THR A 88 8.55 19.28 50.33
C THR A 88 7.81 17.99 50.69
N ASP A 89 8.26 17.27 51.71
CA ASP A 89 7.37 16.63 52.69
C ASP A 89 8.13 16.19 53.96
N GLN A 90 7.50 16.46 55.11
CA GLN A 90 7.71 15.94 56.47
C GLN A 90 8.68 16.66 57.44
N GLU A 91 8.11 17.61 58.20
CA GLU A 91 8.37 17.79 59.63
C GLU A 91 7.25 17.10 60.43
N ILE A 92 7.55 16.24 61.42
CA ILE A 92 6.80 16.09 62.70
C ILE A 92 7.75 15.52 63.79
N THR A 93 8.01 16.38 64.79
CA THR A 93 8.27 16.20 66.24
C THR A 93 9.28 15.16 66.79
N ASP A 94 10.24 15.65 67.57
CA ASP A 94 10.19 15.48 69.05
C ASP A 94 11.05 16.51 69.80
N GLN A 95 10.45 17.09 70.85
CA GLN A 95 11.07 17.96 71.86
C GLN A 95 11.48 17.10 73.07
N ASP A 96 12.69 17.26 73.61
CA ASP A 96 12.89 17.72 75.01
C ASP A 96 14.38 18.00 75.34
N LYS A 97 14.57 18.78 76.40
CA LYS A 97 15.68 19.68 76.76
C LYS A 97 16.83 19.01 77.53
N GLY A 98 18.03 19.62 77.49
CA GLY A 98 19.01 19.48 78.58
C GLY A 98 20.47 19.88 78.30
N SER A 99 20.77 21.18 78.41
CA SER A 99 22.03 21.83 78.83
C SER A 99 23.41 21.14 78.69
N GLY A 100 24.32 21.77 77.94
CA GLY A 100 25.78 21.56 78.08
C GLY A 100 26.59 22.36 77.06
N THR A 101 27.50 23.23 77.53
CA THR A 101 28.41 24.08 76.76
C THR A 101 29.33 23.31 75.77
N PRO A 102 29.79 23.93 74.67
CA PRO A 102 30.55 23.23 73.63
C PRO A 102 32.02 23.07 73.99
N VAL A 103 32.56 21.87 73.77
CA VAL A 103 34.02 21.60 73.69
C VAL A 103 34.28 21.01 72.30
N PRO A 104 35.23 21.52 71.50
CA PRO A 104 35.47 21.01 70.16
C PRO A 104 36.37 19.78 70.23
N GLY A 105 35.82 18.62 69.89
CA GLY A 105 36.54 17.36 69.81
C GLY A 105 36.35 16.71 68.45
N LYS A 106 37.34 16.90 67.57
CA LYS A 106 37.55 16.11 66.35
C LYS A 106 37.45 14.61 66.65
N LYS A 107 36.49 13.94 66.03
CA LYS A 107 36.51 12.55 65.52
C LYS A 107 35.08 12.24 65.10
N ASP A 108 34.90 11.85 63.83
CA ASP A 108 33.78 11.05 63.28
C ASP A 108 33.49 11.34 61.79
N ASP A 109 34.45 11.88 61.02
CA ASP A 109 34.32 11.95 59.55
C ASP A 109 34.74 10.64 58.83
N LEU A 110 35.49 9.75 59.49
CA LEU A 110 36.01 8.51 58.88
C LEU A 110 35.01 7.33 58.88
N SER A 111 33.96 7.40 59.71
CA SER A 111 32.92 6.36 59.80
C SER A 111 31.84 6.53 58.73
N ASN A 112 31.53 7.76 58.32
CA ASN A 112 30.52 8.04 57.29
C ASN A 112 31.01 7.73 55.86
N GLU A 113 32.29 7.93 55.57
CA GLU A 113 32.86 7.68 54.23
C GLU A 113 33.02 6.17 53.95
N SER A 114 33.44 5.41 54.97
CA SER A 114 33.53 3.94 54.91
C SER A 114 32.16 3.24 54.88
N LEU A 115 31.14 3.79 55.56
CA LEU A 115 29.75 3.32 55.44
C LEU A 115 29.13 3.66 54.08
N ARG A 116 29.47 4.80 53.46
CA ARG A 116 29.06 5.15 52.09
C ARG A 116 29.74 4.28 51.04
N GLU A 117 31.03 3.97 51.18
CA GLU A 117 31.74 3.02 50.30
C GLU A 117 31.23 1.59 50.46
N ALA A 118 30.92 1.15 51.69
CA ALA A 118 30.32 -0.15 51.94
C ALA A 118 28.90 -0.26 51.36
N GLY A 119 28.11 0.82 51.46
CA GLY A 119 26.79 0.92 50.82
C GLY A 119 26.85 0.93 49.29
N MET A 120 27.83 1.62 48.69
CA MET A 120 28.06 1.61 47.25
C MET A 120 28.51 0.23 46.73
N ARG A 121 29.44 -0.44 47.43
CA ARG A 121 29.88 -1.80 47.07
C ARG A 121 28.78 -2.86 47.23
N ALA A 122 27.93 -2.72 48.26
CA ALA A 122 26.76 -3.57 48.44
C ALA A 122 25.71 -3.34 47.33
N GLY A 123 25.54 -2.08 46.88
CA GLY A 123 24.72 -1.73 45.73
C GLY A 123 25.25 -2.35 44.43
N GLU A 124 26.54 -2.24 44.14
CA GLU A 124 27.18 -2.82 42.95
C GLU A 124 27.11 -4.37 42.94
N GLN A 125 27.31 -5.02 44.09
CA GLN A 125 27.18 -6.48 44.19
C GLN A 125 25.73 -6.95 44.01
N ALA A 126 24.75 -6.22 44.54
CA ALA A 126 23.34 -6.52 44.32
C ALA A 126 22.94 -6.33 42.85
N GLN A 127 23.53 -5.33 42.18
CA GLN A 127 23.27 -5.00 40.79
C GLN A 127 23.84 -6.07 39.84
N LYS A 128 25.08 -6.52 40.06
CA LYS A 128 25.67 -7.64 39.31
C LYS A 128 24.87 -8.94 39.46
N ARG A 129 24.46 -9.28 40.68
CA ARG A 129 23.65 -10.48 40.93
C ARG A 129 22.27 -10.41 40.24
N SER A 130 21.68 -9.22 40.17
CA SER A 130 20.42 -8.98 39.46
C SER A 130 20.58 -9.16 37.94
N GLU A 131 21.69 -8.67 37.37
CA GLU A 131 22.04 -8.84 35.96
C GLU A 131 22.25 -10.31 35.58
N GLU A 132 23.01 -11.06 36.38
CA GLU A 132 23.23 -12.50 36.18
C GLU A 132 21.92 -13.31 36.18
N ILE A 133 21.03 -13.03 37.14
CA ILE A 133 19.71 -13.67 37.21
C ILE A 133 18.86 -13.30 35.99
N ARG A 134 18.91 -12.03 35.56
CA ARG A 134 18.18 -11.55 34.37
C ARG A 134 18.67 -12.19 33.09
N GLU A 135 19.98 -12.40 32.95
CA GLU A 135 20.57 -13.09 31.80
C GLU A 135 20.18 -14.58 31.78
N SER A 136 20.27 -15.27 32.91
CA SER A 136 19.82 -16.67 33.02
C SER A 136 18.35 -16.84 32.66
N LEU A 137 17.47 -15.96 33.17
CA LEU A 137 16.03 -16.00 32.86
C LEU A 137 15.77 -15.65 31.38
N ARG A 138 16.53 -14.73 30.80
CA ARG A 138 16.45 -14.39 29.38
C ARG A 138 16.85 -15.59 28.50
N ALA A 139 17.87 -16.34 28.90
CA ALA A 139 18.28 -17.56 28.20
C ALA A 139 17.17 -18.63 28.24
N GLN A 140 16.61 -18.90 29.41
CA GLN A 140 15.50 -19.86 29.59
C GLN A 140 14.23 -19.43 28.82
N LEU A 141 13.92 -18.14 28.81
CA LEU A 141 12.78 -17.59 28.06
C LEU A 141 12.98 -17.74 26.54
N ARG A 142 14.20 -17.51 26.04
CA ARG A 142 14.54 -17.71 24.62
C ARG A 142 14.54 -19.19 24.22
N ALA A 143 14.91 -20.08 25.15
CA ALA A 143 14.87 -21.52 24.96
C ALA A 143 13.44 -22.10 24.99
N GLY A 144 12.42 -21.32 25.36
CA GLY A 144 11.03 -21.78 25.44
C GLY A 144 10.71 -22.63 26.68
N GLU A 145 11.59 -22.65 27.68
CA GLU A 145 11.43 -23.49 28.89
C GLU A 145 10.38 -22.95 29.86
N LEU A 146 9.95 -21.70 29.68
CA LEU A 146 9.05 -20.98 30.60
C LEU A 146 7.64 -20.78 30.04
N GLU A 147 7.31 -21.34 28.87
CA GLU A 147 6.08 -21.00 28.12
C GLU A 147 4.77 -21.29 28.89
N GLU A 148 4.75 -22.34 29.72
CA GLU A 148 3.60 -22.75 30.54
C GLU A 148 3.50 -21.97 31.87
N ARG A 149 4.51 -21.18 32.22
CA ARG A 149 4.49 -20.43 33.47
C ARG A 149 3.47 -19.29 33.36
N GLU A 150 2.57 -19.21 34.33
CA GLU A 150 1.58 -18.13 34.37
C GLU A 150 2.20 -16.83 34.86
N ILE A 151 1.92 -15.75 34.14
CA ILE A 151 2.31 -14.39 34.52
C ILE A 151 1.10 -13.47 34.51
N LYS A 152 1.13 -12.46 35.38
CA LYS A 152 0.10 -11.42 35.45
C LYS A 152 0.55 -10.23 34.60
N ILE A 153 -0.11 -10.02 33.46
CA ILE A 153 0.18 -8.87 32.60
C ILE A 153 -0.92 -7.81 32.69
N PRO A 154 -0.56 -6.51 32.72
CA PRO A 154 -1.53 -5.44 32.56
C PRO A 154 -2.07 -5.48 31.13
N THR A 155 -3.36 -5.69 30.97
CA THR A 155 -4.02 -5.65 29.65
C THR A 155 -5.02 -4.51 29.61
N ARG A 156 -5.07 -3.80 28.48
CA ARG A 156 -6.17 -2.88 28.20
C ARG A 156 -7.36 -3.72 27.80
N LYS A 157 -8.39 -3.78 28.65
CA LYS A 157 -9.68 -4.35 28.22
C LYS A 157 -10.27 -3.35 27.22
N LYS A 158 -10.43 -3.73 25.94
CA LYS A 158 -11.45 -3.08 25.09
C LYS A 158 -12.76 -3.34 25.84
N SER A 159 -13.32 -2.30 26.46
CA SER A 159 -14.58 -2.43 27.17
C SER A 159 -15.63 -2.84 26.14
N SER A 160 -15.95 -4.12 26.12
CA SER A 160 -17.13 -4.60 25.43
C SER A 160 -18.36 -4.08 26.18
N SER A 161 -19.20 -3.36 25.44
CA SER A 161 -20.58 -2.93 25.71
C SER A 161 -20.77 -1.48 26.15
N PRO A 162 -21.60 -0.72 25.41
CA PRO A 162 -23.05 -0.79 25.62
C PRO A 162 -23.85 -0.91 24.32
N VAL A 163 -23.95 -2.12 23.75
CA VAL A 163 -24.93 -2.44 22.68
C VAL A 163 -26.38 -2.18 23.14
N MET A 164 -26.61 -2.05 24.45
CA MET A 164 -27.95 -1.88 25.03
C MET A 164 -28.47 -0.43 25.01
N MET A 165 -27.64 0.59 24.73
CA MET A 165 -28.08 1.99 24.63
C MET A 165 -28.27 2.46 23.17
N MET A 166 -27.95 1.59 22.20
CA MET A 166 -27.75 1.91 20.78
C MET A 166 -29.05 2.04 19.96
N ASN A 167 -30.19 1.56 20.46
CA ASN A 167 -31.42 1.47 19.66
C ASN A 167 -32.25 2.78 19.60
N ILE A 168 -31.74 3.92 20.06
CA ILE A 168 -32.49 5.19 20.12
C ILE A 168 -31.99 6.26 19.14
N ALA A 169 -30.77 6.15 18.59
CA ALA A 169 -30.23 7.14 17.65
C ALA A 169 -29.71 6.44 16.38
N GLY A 170 -30.06 6.97 15.21
CA GLY A 170 -29.77 6.37 13.91
C GLY A 170 -28.27 6.16 13.60
N PRO A 171 -27.98 5.35 12.56
CA PRO A 171 -26.66 4.74 12.30
C PRO A 171 -25.52 5.73 11.99
N ASP A 172 -25.80 6.97 11.58
CA ASP A 172 -24.75 7.94 11.23
C ASP A 172 -24.13 8.66 12.44
N MET A 173 -24.77 8.59 13.61
CA MET A 173 -24.32 9.26 14.84
C MET A 173 -23.61 8.29 15.82
N GLU A 174 -23.53 7.01 15.45
CA GLU A 174 -23.02 5.89 16.23
C GLU A 174 -21.47 5.88 16.33
N ASN A 175 -20.78 6.19 15.24
CA ASN A 175 -19.33 6.08 15.17
C ASN A 175 -18.60 7.27 15.85
N GLY A 176 -19.15 8.48 15.76
CA GLY A 176 -18.52 9.68 16.32
C GLY A 176 -18.67 9.84 17.84
N LEU A 177 -19.83 9.45 18.40
CA LEU A 177 -20.09 9.57 19.84
C LEU A 177 -19.41 8.46 20.66
N SER A 178 -19.30 7.24 20.10
CA SER A 178 -18.64 6.12 20.77
C SER A 178 -17.14 6.37 20.94
N ASP A 179 -16.47 6.95 19.94
CA ASP A 179 -15.03 7.24 20.01
C ASP A 179 -14.72 8.40 20.98
N LEU A 180 -15.60 9.42 21.03
CA LEU A 180 -15.50 10.52 21.98
C LEU A 180 -15.68 10.05 23.44
N LEU A 181 -16.65 9.15 23.68
CA LEU A 181 -16.95 8.62 25.02
C LEU A 181 -15.88 7.60 25.48
N GLY A 182 -15.32 6.82 24.55
CA GLY A 182 -14.19 5.93 24.81
C GLY A 182 -12.89 6.66 25.18
N LYS A 183 -12.69 7.88 24.65
CA LYS A 183 -11.52 8.74 24.96
C LYS A 183 -11.64 9.47 26.29
N MET A 184 -12.86 9.72 26.80
CA MET A 184 -13.10 10.46 28.05
C MET A 184 -13.12 9.59 29.33
N LEU A 185 -13.29 8.27 29.19
CA LEU A 185 -13.21 7.33 30.31
C LEU A 185 -11.75 6.92 30.61
N PRO A 186 -11.30 6.93 31.89
CA PRO A 186 -9.96 6.48 32.23
C PRO A 186 -9.76 5.02 31.82
N LYS A 187 -8.74 4.76 31.00
CA LYS A 187 -8.36 3.42 30.51
C LYS A 187 -8.03 2.51 31.70
N LYS A 188 -9.03 1.81 32.25
CA LYS A 188 -8.82 0.87 33.37
C LYS A 188 -7.96 -0.30 32.88
N THR A 189 -6.71 -0.33 33.35
CA THR A 189 -5.79 -1.44 33.11
C THR A 189 -6.22 -2.63 33.96
N VAL A 190 -6.62 -3.72 33.33
CA VAL A 190 -7.03 -4.94 34.04
C VAL A 190 -5.88 -5.93 33.98
N ARG A 191 -5.42 -6.38 35.16
CA ARG A 191 -4.40 -7.43 35.24
C ARG A 191 -5.04 -8.78 34.90
N ARG A 192 -4.54 -9.43 33.86
CA ARG A 192 -4.93 -10.78 33.46
C ARG A 192 -3.78 -11.74 33.72
N THR A 193 -4.11 -12.91 34.24
CA THR A 193 -3.17 -14.02 34.37
C THR A 193 -3.25 -14.85 33.08
N LEU A 194 -2.11 -15.02 32.41
CA LEU A 194 -2.00 -15.76 31.15
C LEU A 194 -0.67 -16.55 31.16
N PRO A 195 -0.60 -17.70 30.47
CA PRO A 195 0.67 -18.39 30.23
C PRO A 195 1.60 -17.51 29.38
N ILE A 196 2.91 -17.64 29.57
CA ILE A 196 3.92 -16.85 28.87
C ILE A 196 3.76 -16.92 27.34
N ARG A 197 3.35 -18.07 26.78
CA ARG A 197 3.12 -18.22 25.33
C ARG A 197 2.11 -17.22 24.75
N GLU A 198 1.04 -16.96 25.50
CA GLU A 198 -0.05 -16.06 25.09
C GLU A 198 0.27 -14.63 25.49
N ALA A 199 0.81 -14.46 26.70
CA ALA A 199 1.25 -13.16 27.20
C ALA A 199 2.29 -12.52 26.28
N ARG A 200 3.20 -13.31 25.68
CA ARG A 200 4.18 -12.81 24.71
C ARG A 200 3.51 -12.15 23.51
N LYS A 201 2.46 -12.76 22.94
CA LYS A 201 1.74 -12.20 21.78
C LYS A 201 1.06 -10.88 22.16
N VAL A 202 0.35 -10.86 23.29
CA VAL A 202 -0.36 -9.67 23.78
C VAL A 202 0.61 -8.53 24.12
N MET A 203 1.72 -8.84 24.80
CA MET A 203 2.72 -7.84 25.15
C MET A 203 3.45 -7.30 23.92
N LEU A 204 3.70 -8.15 22.92
CA LEU A 204 4.30 -7.72 21.66
C LEU A 204 3.39 -6.71 20.93
N GLU A 205 2.09 -6.99 20.83
CA GLU A 205 1.10 -6.04 20.29
C GLU A 205 1.09 -4.72 21.07
N MET A 206 1.07 -4.78 22.41
CA MET A 206 1.10 -3.58 23.26
C MET A 206 2.39 -2.77 23.12
N GLU A 207 3.52 -3.42 22.86
CA GLU A 207 4.79 -2.75 22.62
C GLU A 207 4.81 -2.11 21.24
N TYR A 208 4.29 -2.80 20.20
CA TYR A 208 4.11 -2.20 18.88
C TYR A 208 3.25 -0.93 18.96
N ASP A 209 2.10 -0.98 19.62
CA ASP A 209 1.22 0.18 19.80
C ASP A 209 1.91 1.37 20.50
N GLN A 210 2.90 1.10 21.36
CA GLN A 210 3.68 2.16 22.03
C GLN A 210 4.81 2.71 21.17
N LEU A 211 5.37 1.89 20.28
CA LEU A 211 6.44 2.28 19.36
C LEU A 211 5.93 3.03 18.14
N LEU A 212 4.64 2.88 17.80
CA LEU A 212 4.02 3.56 16.68
C LEU A 212 3.62 4.98 17.06
N ASP A 213 4.17 5.94 16.33
CA ASP A 213 3.72 7.33 16.34
C ASP A 213 2.67 7.50 15.24
N GLU A 214 1.39 7.50 15.64
CA GLU A 214 0.26 7.58 14.70
C GLU A 214 0.28 8.88 13.89
N GLU A 215 0.72 10.00 14.46
CA GLU A 215 0.78 11.29 13.76
C GLU A 215 1.84 11.23 12.66
N LYS A 216 3.04 10.75 13.00
CA LYS A 216 4.12 10.57 12.02
C LYS A 216 3.73 9.62 10.90
N ILE A 217 3.06 8.51 11.21
CA ILE A 217 2.58 7.55 10.20
C ILE A 217 1.58 8.21 9.25
N GLN A 218 0.64 8.99 9.78
CA GLN A 218 -0.34 9.71 8.95
C GLN A 218 0.34 10.72 8.03
N THR A 219 1.26 11.53 8.55
CA THR A 219 2.02 12.49 7.74
C THR A 219 2.82 11.77 6.65
N SER A 220 3.57 10.72 6.98
CA SER A 220 4.33 9.95 5.99
C SER A 220 3.45 9.26 4.96
N ALA A 221 2.26 8.79 5.33
CA ALA A 221 1.32 8.18 4.39
C ALA A 221 0.74 9.20 3.41
N VAL A 222 0.40 10.41 3.88
CA VAL A 222 -0.04 11.53 3.03
C VAL A 222 1.09 11.92 2.08
N GLU A 223 2.31 12.14 2.58
CA GLU A 223 3.47 12.47 1.74
C GLU A 223 3.75 11.41 0.67
N LEU A 224 3.63 10.11 1.02
CA LEU A 224 3.82 9.01 0.07
C LEU A 224 2.74 9.03 -1.02
N ALA A 225 1.48 9.24 -0.64
CA ALA A 225 0.36 9.31 -1.57
C ALA A 225 0.49 10.51 -2.52
N GLU A 226 0.87 11.68 -2.02
CA GLU A 226 1.04 12.89 -2.83
C GLU A 226 2.20 12.76 -3.82
N ASN A 227 3.35 12.21 -3.40
CA ASN A 227 4.58 12.23 -4.22
C ASN A 227 4.81 10.98 -5.07
N THR A 228 4.23 9.84 -4.69
CA THR A 228 4.45 8.55 -5.38
C THR A 228 3.17 7.78 -5.65
N GLY A 229 2.01 8.37 -5.36
CA GLY A 229 0.71 7.77 -5.62
C GLY A 229 0.52 7.47 -7.11
N ILE A 230 -0.09 6.32 -7.39
CA ILE A 230 -0.49 5.92 -8.74
C ILE A 230 -1.98 5.60 -8.71
N ILE A 231 -2.75 6.20 -9.62
CA ILE A 231 -4.17 5.92 -9.84
C ILE A 231 -4.32 5.29 -11.22
N PHE A 232 -4.83 4.05 -11.25
CA PHE A 232 -5.17 3.34 -12.48
C PHE A 232 -6.68 3.45 -12.74
N LEU A 233 -7.05 4.14 -13.81
CA LEU A 233 -8.42 4.32 -14.29
C LEU A 233 -8.68 3.31 -15.42
N ASP A 234 -9.29 2.18 -15.09
CA ASP A 234 -9.66 1.17 -16.09
C ASP A 234 -10.94 1.58 -16.85
N GLU A 235 -11.11 1.05 -18.06
CA GLU A 235 -12.29 1.24 -18.91
C GLU A 235 -12.70 2.71 -19.14
N ILE A 236 -11.72 3.63 -19.27
CA ILE A 236 -11.99 5.06 -19.50
C ILE A 236 -12.73 5.31 -20.83
N ASP A 237 -12.67 4.37 -21.77
CA ASP A 237 -13.40 4.43 -23.03
C ASP A 237 -14.92 4.30 -22.84
N LYS A 238 -15.40 3.79 -21.70
CA LYS A 238 -16.84 3.66 -21.39
C LYS A 238 -17.49 4.96 -20.95
N ILE A 239 -16.71 5.92 -20.45
CA ILE A 239 -17.21 7.24 -20.03
C ILE A 239 -17.19 8.26 -21.17
N VAL A 240 -16.77 7.86 -22.37
CA VAL A 240 -16.93 8.67 -23.58
C VAL A 240 -18.40 8.69 -23.99
N ALA A 241 -18.92 9.89 -24.27
CA ALA A 241 -20.27 10.06 -24.80
C ALA A 241 -20.34 9.53 -26.22
N SER A 242 -21.37 8.72 -26.51
CA SER A 242 -21.69 8.33 -27.87
C SER A 242 -22.42 9.49 -28.55
N ASN A 243 -22.22 9.71 -29.85
CA ASN A 243 -22.92 10.76 -30.62
C ASN A 243 -24.45 10.57 -30.73
N SER A 244 -25.03 9.61 -30.02
CA SER A 244 -26.47 9.34 -29.96
C SER A 244 -27.17 10.35 -29.05
N LYS A 245 -27.64 11.46 -29.64
CA LYS A 245 -28.57 12.40 -29.00
C LYS A 245 -29.64 11.61 -28.24
N HIS A 246 -29.56 11.52 -26.90
CA HIS A 246 -30.62 11.44 -25.88
C HIS A 246 -30.13 10.72 -24.58
N GLY A 247 -30.14 11.45 -23.45
CA GLY A 247 -30.26 10.90 -22.09
C GLY A 247 -28.99 10.39 -21.39
N ALA A 248 -28.37 9.32 -21.91
CA ALA A 248 -27.26 8.63 -21.22
C ALA A 248 -25.92 9.38 -21.28
N ASP A 249 -25.73 10.25 -22.28
CA ASP A 249 -24.46 10.94 -22.50
C ASP A 249 -24.17 12.04 -21.47
N VAL A 250 -25.20 12.63 -20.85
CA VAL A 250 -25.02 13.66 -19.80
C VAL A 250 -24.34 13.06 -18.57
N SER A 251 -24.66 11.81 -18.23
CA SER A 251 -24.06 11.11 -17.09
C SER A 251 -22.60 10.71 -17.37
N ARG A 252 -22.29 10.27 -18.59
CA ARG A 252 -20.92 9.89 -18.99
C ARG A 252 -19.98 11.09 -19.05
N GLN A 253 -20.44 12.21 -19.62
CA GLN A 253 -19.70 13.47 -19.57
C GLN A 253 -19.57 14.03 -18.16
N GLY A 254 -20.59 13.83 -17.32
CA GLY A 254 -20.54 14.18 -15.89
C GLY A 254 -19.35 13.51 -15.19
N VAL A 255 -19.15 12.21 -15.41
CA VAL A 255 -18.02 11.47 -14.82
C VAL A 255 -16.68 12.04 -15.26
N GLN A 256 -16.52 12.38 -16.55
CA GLN A 256 -15.28 13.03 -17.02
C GLN A 256 -15.04 14.39 -16.36
N ARG A 257 -16.09 15.20 -16.18
CA ARG A 257 -16.01 16.50 -15.51
C ARG A 257 -15.67 16.37 -14.03
N ASP A 258 -16.22 15.36 -13.36
CA ASP A 258 -15.97 15.10 -11.94
C ASP A 258 -14.56 14.54 -11.71
N LEU A 259 -14.00 13.80 -12.69
CA LEU A 259 -12.61 13.35 -12.66
C LEU A 259 -11.61 14.48 -12.90
N LEU A 260 -12.01 15.53 -13.62
CA LEU A 260 -11.10 16.58 -14.06
C LEU A 260 -10.36 17.26 -12.88
N PRO A 261 -11.01 17.75 -11.80
CA PRO A 261 -10.31 18.35 -10.67
C PRO A 261 -9.25 17.44 -10.04
N ILE A 262 -9.49 16.12 -10.05
CA ILE A 262 -8.59 15.13 -9.45
C ILE A 262 -7.32 15.00 -10.30
N VAL A 263 -7.48 14.94 -11.62
CA VAL A 263 -6.35 14.82 -12.56
C VAL A 263 -5.63 16.17 -12.75
N GLU A 264 -6.32 17.30 -12.60
CA GLU A 264 -5.73 18.64 -12.73
C GLU A 264 -4.92 19.07 -11.51
N GLY A 265 -5.23 18.52 -10.33
CA GLY A 265 -4.65 18.92 -9.05
C GLY A 265 -5.73 19.56 -8.17
N THR A 266 -6.11 18.85 -7.11
CA THR A 266 -7.02 19.36 -6.08
C THR A 266 -6.63 18.83 -4.71
N THR A 267 -7.16 19.47 -3.67
CA THR A 267 -6.96 19.03 -2.29
C THR A 267 -8.20 18.26 -1.82
N ILE A 268 -8.04 16.97 -1.55
CA ILE A 268 -9.10 16.07 -1.11
C ILE A 268 -8.97 15.83 0.40
N GLN A 269 -10.06 16.00 1.14
CA GLN A 269 -10.10 15.66 2.55
C GLN A 269 -10.26 14.15 2.72
N THR A 270 -9.34 13.52 3.43
CA THR A 270 -9.40 12.11 3.81
C THR A 270 -9.48 11.97 5.33
N ARG A 271 -9.72 10.74 5.82
CA ARG A 271 -9.67 10.44 7.26
C ARG A 271 -8.28 10.63 7.89
N TYR A 272 -7.23 10.77 7.09
CA TYR A 272 -5.84 10.92 7.52
C TYR A 272 -5.28 12.33 7.29
N GLY A 273 -6.14 13.28 6.90
CA GLY A 273 -5.75 14.64 6.55
C GLY A 273 -6.05 14.96 5.09
N TYR A 274 -5.55 16.11 4.67
CA TYR A 274 -5.71 16.60 3.30
C TYR A 274 -4.64 16.00 2.40
N VAL A 275 -5.04 15.56 1.20
CA VAL A 275 -4.14 15.01 0.19
C VAL A 275 -4.26 15.83 -1.08
N LYS A 276 -3.13 16.31 -1.60
CA LYS A 276 -3.02 17.02 -2.88
C LYS A 276 -2.76 16.03 -4.02
N THR A 277 -3.48 16.18 -5.12
CA THR A 277 -3.38 15.25 -6.26
C THR A 277 -2.42 15.70 -7.36
N ASP A 278 -1.77 16.86 -7.20
CA ASP A 278 -0.91 17.53 -8.19
C ASP A 278 0.22 16.65 -8.76
N HIS A 279 0.76 15.72 -7.97
CA HIS A 279 1.90 14.87 -8.33
C HIS A 279 1.57 13.38 -8.39
N ILE A 280 0.28 13.03 -8.31
CA ILE A 280 -0.17 11.65 -8.47
C ILE A 280 -0.08 11.25 -9.94
N LEU A 281 0.51 10.08 -10.21
CA LEU A 281 0.56 9.51 -11.55
C LEU A 281 -0.78 8.88 -11.91
N PHE A 282 -1.42 9.37 -12.97
CA PHE A 282 -2.62 8.76 -13.53
C PHE A 282 -2.29 7.88 -14.73
N ILE A 283 -2.76 6.64 -14.70
CA ILE A 283 -2.71 5.71 -15.82
C ILE A 283 -4.15 5.41 -16.19
N ALA A 284 -4.57 5.76 -17.40
CA ALA A 284 -5.89 5.41 -17.90
C ALA A 284 -5.80 4.32 -18.97
N ALA A 285 -6.65 3.32 -18.88
CA ALA A 285 -6.73 2.21 -19.82
C ALA A 285 -8.14 2.12 -20.40
N GLY A 286 -8.24 1.62 -21.62
CA GLY A 286 -9.50 1.40 -22.32
C GLY A 286 -9.25 0.64 -23.61
N ALA A 287 -10.24 -0.14 -24.04
CA ALA A 287 -10.12 -0.93 -25.27
C ALA A 287 -10.33 -0.07 -26.53
N PHE A 288 -11.09 1.03 -26.41
CA PHE A 288 -11.32 2.00 -27.48
C PHE A 288 -11.84 1.35 -28.79
N HIS A 289 -12.65 0.30 -28.68
CA HIS A 289 -13.25 -0.40 -29.83
C HIS A 289 -14.33 0.45 -30.54
N GLN A 290 -15.14 1.18 -29.78
CA GLN A 290 -16.28 1.97 -30.28
C GLN A 290 -16.00 3.47 -30.28
N ASN A 291 -15.10 3.91 -29.40
CA ASN A 291 -14.74 5.30 -29.15
C ASN A 291 -13.25 5.47 -29.37
N ARG A 292 -12.80 6.67 -29.73
CA ARG A 292 -11.37 6.98 -29.86
C ARG A 292 -10.92 7.83 -28.67
N PRO A 293 -9.63 7.81 -28.32
CA PRO A 293 -9.10 8.73 -27.29
C PRO A 293 -9.37 10.21 -27.59
N GLY A 294 -9.52 10.57 -28.88
CA GLY A 294 -9.89 11.93 -29.31
C GLY A 294 -11.34 12.32 -29.01
N ASP A 295 -12.20 11.38 -28.61
CA ASP A 295 -13.60 11.62 -28.25
C ASP A 295 -13.76 11.97 -26.75
N LEU A 296 -12.69 11.87 -25.95
CA LEU A 296 -12.66 12.39 -24.58
C LEU A 296 -12.78 13.93 -24.58
N MET A 297 -13.23 14.51 -23.47
CA MET A 297 -13.25 15.97 -23.33
C MET A 297 -11.86 16.58 -23.55
N PRO A 298 -11.73 17.72 -24.26
CA PRO A 298 -10.44 18.34 -24.58
C PRO A 298 -9.53 18.56 -23.36
N GLU A 299 -10.12 18.93 -22.23
CA GLU A 299 -9.44 19.17 -20.97
C GLU A 299 -8.78 17.88 -20.45
N LEU A 300 -9.49 16.75 -20.53
CA LEU A 300 -8.98 15.45 -20.09
C LEU A 300 -7.90 14.92 -21.06
N GLN A 301 -8.06 15.16 -22.37
CA GLN A 301 -7.03 14.81 -23.35
C GLN A 301 -5.69 15.51 -23.08
N GLY A 302 -5.73 16.78 -22.66
CA GLY A 302 -4.55 17.54 -22.29
C GLY A 302 -3.79 16.97 -21.07
N ARG A 303 -4.48 16.21 -20.22
CA ARG A 303 -3.90 15.57 -19.02
C ARG A 303 -3.38 14.15 -19.25
N PHE A 304 -3.65 13.56 -20.41
CA PHE A 304 -3.06 12.29 -20.84
C PHE A 304 -2.17 12.49 -22.09
N PRO A 305 -1.02 13.15 -21.93
CA PRO A 305 -0.12 13.47 -23.05
C PRO A 305 0.60 12.23 -23.59
N ILE A 306 0.91 11.26 -22.74
CA ILE A 306 1.58 10.01 -23.12
C ILE A 306 0.51 9.02 -23.58
N ARG A 307 0.65 8.53 -24.80
CA ARG A 307 -0.23 7.52 -25.39
C ARG A 307 0.59 6.32 -25.80
N VAL A 308 0.16 5.15 -25.36
CA VAL A 308 0.76 3.87 -25.71
C VAL A 308 -0.35 2.93 -26.12
N GLU A 309 -0.08 2.14 -27.16
CA GLU A 309 -0.97 1.08 -27.62
C GLU A 309 -0.34 -0.26 -27.25
N LEU A 310 -1.13 -1.15 -26.65
CA LEU A 310 -0.69 -2.49 -26.32
C LEU A 310 -1.17 -3.43 -27.44
N HIS A 311 -0.33 -4.38 -27.81
CA HIS A 311 -0.65 -5.36 -28.85
C HIS A 311 -1.45 -6.53 -28.29
N ASP A 312 -2.28 -7.12 -29.15
CA ASP A 312 -2.97 -8.37 -28.85
C ASP A 312 -1.97 -9.50 -28.57
N LEU A 313 -2.31 -10.34 -27.60
CA LEU A 313 -1.46 -11.46 -27.20
C LEU A 313 -1.52 -12.59 -28.23
N THR A 314 -0.34 -13.08 -28.61
CA THR A 314 -0.18 -14.23 -29.50
C THR A 314 -0.24 -15.55 -28.71
N LYS A 315 -0.32 -16.67 -29.42
CA LYS A 315 -0.23 -18.01 -28.82
C LYS A 315 1.10 -18.21 -28.09
N GLU A 316 2.18 -17.69 -28.69
CA GLU A 316 3.52 -17.74 -28.12
C GLU A 316 3.55 -16.93 -26.81
N ASP A 317 2.91 -15.77 -26.77
CA ASP A 317 2.82 -14.97 -25.54
C ASP A 317 2.07 -15.69 -24.42
N PHE A 318 0.99 -16.42 -24.73
CA PHE A 318 0.32 -17.26 -23.74
C PHE A 318 1.21 -18.35 -23.17
N SER A 319 2.03 -19.00 -24.00
CA SER A 319 3.00 -20.00 -23.55
C SER A 319 4.03 -19.38 -22.60
N ARG A 320 4.48 -18.14 -22.90
CA ARG A 320 5.40 -17.38 -22.05
C ARG A 320 4.74 -16.97 -20.74
N ILE A 321 3.50 -16.47 -20.76
CA ILE A 321 2.73 -16.07 -19.57
C ILE A 321 2.55 -17.25 -18.60
N LEU A 322 2.39 -18.46 -19.11
CA LEU A 322 2.25 -19.66 -18.27
C LEU A 322 3.54 -20.08 -17.56
N ARG A 323 4.73 -19.64 -18.02
CA ARG A 323 6.04 -20.16 -17.55
C ARG A 323 7.01 -19.11 -17.02
N GLU A 324 7.10 -17.95 -17.67
CA GLU A 324 8.16 -16.95 -17.42
C GLU A 324 7.89 -16.00 -16.24
N PRO A 325 6.66 -15.51 -15.99
CA PRO A 325 6.39 -14.64 -14.84
C PRO A 325 6.76 -15.32 -13.51
N GLN A 326 7.29 -14.54 -12.55
CA GLN A 326 7.73 -15.07 -11.25
C GLN A 326 6.64 -15.90 -10.56
N ASN A 327 5.40 -15.41 -10.60
CA ASN A 327 4.22 -16.10 -10.08
C ASN A 327 3.31 -16.55 -11.23
N ALA A 328 3.86 -17.19 -12.26
CA ALA A 328 3.08 -17.75 -13.35
C ALA A 328 2.04 -18.77 -12.82
N LEU A 329 0.93 -18.92 -13.55
CA LEU A 329 -0.19 -19.79 -13.12
C LEU A 329 0.26 -21.22 -12.82
N ILE A 330 1.18 -21.77 -13.63
CA ILE A 330 1.72 -23.12 -13.41
C ILE A 330 2.42 -23.23 -12.05
N HIS A 331 3.29 -22.26 -11.70
CA HIS A 331 3.99 -22.25 -10.41
C HIS A 331 3.01 -22.12 -9.24
N GLN A 332 1.94 -21.33 -9.41
CA GLN A 332 0.90 -21.20 -8.38
C GLN A 332 0.21 -22.54 -8.12
N TYR A 333 -0.24 -23.24 -9.17
CA TYR A 333 -0.92 -24.54 -9.02
C TYR A 333 0.02 -25.65 -8.53
N GLN A 334 1.29 -25.64 -8.94
CA GLN A 334 2.31 -26.53 -8.39
C GLN A 334 2.47 -26.35 -6.89
N ALA A 335 2.62 -25.10 -6.44
CA ALA A 335 2.76 -24.79 -5.02
C ALA A 335 1.49 -25.10 -4.22
N LEU A 336 0.30 -24.84 -4.77
CA LEU A 336 -0.98 -25.15 -4.13
C LEU A 336 -1.14 -26.66 -3.91
N LEU A 337 -0.91 -27.49 -4.92
CA LEU A 337 -1.06 -28.94 -4.79
C LEU A 337 0.04 -29.58 -3.93
N GLU A 338 1.23 -28.97 -3.88
CA GLU A 338 2.30 -29.43 -2.99
C GLU A 338 1.90 -29.31 -1.50
N THR A 339 0.97 -28.41 -1.14
CA THR A 339 0.44 -28.33 0.23
C THR A 339 -0.32 -29.59 0.66
N GLU A 340 -0.91 -30.32 -0.30
CA GLU A 340 -1.56 -31.62 -0.10
C GLU A 340 -0.58 -32.80 -0.30
N GLY A 341 0.70 -32.49 -0.52
CA GLY A 341 1.77 -33.45 -0.78
C GLY A 341 1.72 -34.05 -2.19
N LEU A 342 0.96 -33.47 -3.12
CA LEU A 342 0.90 -33.89 -4.52
C LEU A 342 1.82 -33.03 -5.37
N LYS A 343 2.75 -33.64 -6.10
CA LYS A 343 3.65 -32.92 -7.01
C LYS A 343 3.15 -32.99 -8.44
N ILE A 344 3.03 -31.85 -9.12
CA ILE A 344 2.68 -31.82 -10.54
C ILE A 344 3.81 -31.21 -11.37
N SER A 345 4.06 -31.78 -12.55
CA SER A 345 5.06 -31.29 -13.51
C SER A 345 4.41 -31.12 -14.87
N PHE A 346 4.57 -29.94 -15.48
CA PHE A 346 4.09 -29.67 -16.83
C PHE A 346 5.22 -29.87 -17.83
N GLN A 347 5.03 -30.77 -18.79
CA GLN A 347 5.96 -30.90 -19.90
C GLN A 347 5.83 -29.70 -20.86
N PRO A 348 6.89 -29.29 -21.56
CA PRO A 348 6.86 -28.14 -22.47
C PRO A 348 5.73 -28.19 -23.50
N GLU A 349 5.47 -29.38 -24.08
CA GLU A 349 4.40 -29.61 -25.03
C GLU A 349 3.00 -29.44 -24.44
N ALA A 350 2.83 -29.69 -23.13
CA ALA A 350 1.57 -29.46 -22.44
C ALA A 350 1.28 -27.96 -22.33
N ILE A 351 2.30 -27.15 -22.05
CA ILE A 351 2.19 -25.68 -21.96
C ILE A 351 1.82 -25.10 -23.32
N GLU A 352 2.48 -25.54 -24.39
CA GLU A 352 2.16 -25.14 -25.76
C GLU A 352 0.73 -25.52 -26.15
N THR A 353 0.28 -26.71 -25.74
CA THR A 353 -1.09 -27.19 -25.97
C THR A 353 -2.12 -26.34 -25.21
N LEU A 354 -1.84 -25.99 -23.95
CA LEU A 354 -2.71 -25.12 -23.15
C LEU A 354 -2.84 -23.72 -23.77
N ALA A 355 -1.71 -23.15 -24.21
CA ALA A 355 -1.69 -21.88 -24.92
C ALA A 355 -2.49 -21.93 -26.24
N ASP A 356 -2.36 -23.03 -26.99
CA ASP A 356 -3.13 -23.26 -28.22
C ASP A 356 -4.64 -23.33 -27.96
N CYS A 357 -5.05 -24.08 -26.92
CA CYS A 357 -6.45 -24.17 -26.51
C CYS A 357 -6.99 -22.78 -26.12
N ALA A 358 -6.27 -22.02 -25.30
CA ALA A 358 -6.68 -20.68 -24.88
C ALA A 358 -6.83 -19.71 -26.05
N TRP A 359 -5.88 -19.75 -26.97
CA TRP A 359 -5.93 -18.93 -28.17
C TRP A 359 -7.13 -19.30 -29.07
N LYS A 360 -7.36 -20.59 -29.31
CA LYS A 360 -8.51 -21.07 -30.11
C LYS A 360 -9.85 -20.67 -29.51
N VAL A 361 -10.05 -20.86 -28.19
CA VAL A 361 -11.30 -20.50 -27.52
C VAL A 361 -11.55 -18.99 -27.60
N ASN A 362 -10.49 -18.16 -27.47
CA ASN A 362 -10.61 -16.71 -27.65
C ASN A 362 -11.00 -16.30 -29.08
N GLN A 363 -10.62 -17.08 -30.10
CA GLN A 363 -11.01 -16.84 -31.50
C GLN A 363 -12.44 -17.30 -31.81
N MET A 364 -12.87 -18.41 -31.20
CA MET A 364 -14.21 -18.99 -31.43
C MET A 364 -15.30 -18.29 -30.63
N THR A 365 -14.96 -17.71 -29.47
CA THR A 365 -15.92 -17.06 -28.57
C THR A 365 -15.60 -15.57 -28.38
N GLN A 366 -15.74 -15.05 -27.16
CA GLN A 366 -15.33 -13.71 -26.82
C GLN A 366 -13.85 -13.73 -26.40
N ASN A 367 -13.02 -12.95 -27.09
CA ASN A 367 -11.63 -12.78 -26.69
C ASN A 367 -11.55 -12.00 -25.38
N ILE A 368 -11.14 -12.69 -24.30
CA ILE A 368 -10.92 -12.10 -22.97
C ILE A 368 -9.41 -12.00 -22.63
N GLY A 369 -8.55 -12.18 -23.64
CA GLY A 369 -7.09 -12.14 -23.51
C GLY A 369 -6.54 -13.27 -22.64
N ALA A 370 -5.48 -12.95 -21.87
CA ALA A 370 -4.81 -13.91 -21.00
C ALA A 370 -5.69 -14.46 -19.87
N ARG A 371 -6.81 -13.81 -19.54
CA ARG A 371 -7.74 -14.30 -18.50
C ARG A 371 -8.27 -15.70 -18.82
N ARG A 372 -8.33 -16.06 -20.11
CA ARG A 372 -8.72 -17.39 -20.59
C ARG A 372 -7.82 -18.51 -20.06
N LEU A 373 -6.55 -18.22 -19.80
CA LEU A 373 -5.60 -19.20 -19.25
C LEU A 373 -6.02 -19.68 -17.86
N CYS A 374 -6.64 -18.82 -17.06
CA CYS A 374 -7.11 -19.18 -15.72
C CYS A 374 -8.21 -20.24 -15.77
N THR A 375 -9.27 -19.99 -16.56
CA THR A 375 -10.41 -20.92 -16.64
C THR A 375 -10.03 -22.24 -17.29
N ILE A 376 -9.14 -22.21 -18.29
CA ILE A 376 -8.60 -23.43 -18.91
C ILE A 376 -7.77 -24.26 -17.93
N LEU A 377 -6.89 -23.63 -17.17
CA LEU A 377 -6.02 -24.34 -16.24
C LEU A 377 -6.81 -24.89 -15.05
N GLU A 378 -7.81 -24.15 -14.58
CA GLU A 378 -8.73 -24.61 -13.54
C GLU A 378 -9.51 -25.84 -14.00
N ARG A 379 -10.05 -25.81 -15.23
CA ARG A 379 -10.74 -26.97 -15.82
C ARG A 379 -9.82 -28.17 -16.04
N LEU A 380 -8.56 -27.94 -16.43
CA LEU A 380 -7.57 -29.01 -16.60
C LEU A 380 -7.27 -29.73 -15.28
N LEU A 381 -7.14 -28.96 -14.20
CA LEU A 381 -6.68 -29.45 -12.90
C LEU A 381 -7.84 -29.79 -11.95
N GLU A 382 -9.10 -29.59 -12.35
CA GLU A 382 -10.28 -29.79 -11.51
C GLU A 382 -10.28 -31.16 -10.80
N GLU A 383 -10.12 -32.25 -11.54
CA GLU A 383 -10.11 -33.60 -10.97
C GLU A 383 -8.86 -33.87 -10.12
N ILE A 384 -7.69 -33.40 -10.56
CA ILE A 384 -6.44 -33.54 -9.81
C ILE A 384 -6.55 -32.83 -8.46
N SER A 385 -7.11 -31.61 -8.47
CA SER A 385 -7.33 -30.80 -7.28
C SER A 385 -8.33 -31.44 -6.32
N PHE A 386 -9.41 -32.03 -6.86
CA PHE A 386 -10.40 -32.74 -6.06
C PHE A 386 -9.84 -34.01 -5.40
N GLU A 387 -9.03 -34.79 -6.12
CA GLU A 387 -8.43 -36.03 -5.63
C GLU A 387 -7.12 -35.83 -4.84
N ALA A 388 -6.59 -34.59 -4.78
CA ALA A 388 -5.27 -34.31 -4.20
C ALA A 388 -5.06 -34.85 -2.78
N PRO A 389 -6.03 -34.76 -1.84
CA PRO A 389 -5.85 -35.30 -0.48
C PRO A 389 -5.71 -36.83 -0.43
N GLU A 390 -6.23 -37.53 -1.44
CA GLU A 390 -6.16 -38.99 -1.54
C GLU A 390 -4.87 -39.46 -2.24
N ARG A 391 -4.14 -38.54 -2.88
CA ARG A 391 -2.96 -38.80 -3.72
C ARG A 391 -1.65 -38.27 -3.12
N THR A 392 -1.59 -38.09 -1.80
CA THR A 392 -0.41 -37.59 -1.10
C THR A 392 0.83 -38.44 -1.40
N GLY A 393 1.90 -37.79 -1.86
CA GLY A 393 3.18 -38.42 -2.22
C GLY A 393 3.29 -38.85 -3.68
N GLU A 394 2.23 -38.72 -4.48
CA GLU A 394 2.27 -38.98 -5.92
C GLU A 394 2.94 -37.81 -6.67
N THR A 395 3.52 -38.13 -7.83
CA THR A 395 3.99 -37.13 -8.80
C THR A 395 3.24 -37.35 -10.12
N ILE A 396 2.49 -36.34 -10.56
CA ILE A 396 1.72 -36.38 -11.80
C ILE A 396 2.46 -35.55 -12.85
N GLU A 397 2.77 -36.18 -13.98
CA GLU A 397 3.27 -35.47 -15.15
C GLU A 397 2.11 -35.16 -16.09
N ILE A 398 1.99 -33.89 -16.46
CA ILE A 398 0.98 -33.38 -17.37
C ILE A 398 1.65 -33.20 -18.73
N ASP A 399 1.27 -34.04 -19.68
CA ASP A 399 1.71 -34.01 -21.08
C ASP A 399 0.65 -33.40 -22.01
N ALA A 400 0.98 -33.30 -23.30
CA ALA A 400 0.03 -32.78 -24.30
C ALA A 400 -1.22 -33.66 -24.46
N ALA A 401 -1.11 -34.98 -24.28
CA ALA A 401 -2.23 -35.90 -24.43
C ALA A 401 -3.25 -35.70 -23.31
N TYR A 402 -2.80 -35.55 -22.07
CA TYR A 402 -3.62 -35.23 -20.91
C TYR A 402 -4.39 -33.93 -21.12
N VAL A 403 -3.72 -32.88 -21.62
CA VAL A 403 -4.37 -31.59 -21.92
C VAL A 403 -5.46 -31.74 -22.99
N GLN A 404 -5.16 -32.45 -24.08
CA GLN A 404 -6.12 -32.66 -25.17
C GLN A 404 -7.33 -33.47 -24.72
N GLU A 405 -7.14 -34.52 -23.92
CA GLU A 405 -8.22 -35.36 -23.42
C GLU A 405 -9.18 -34.55 -22.53
N ARG A 406 -8.63 -33.78 -21.59
CA ARG A 406 -9.44 -33.02 -20.62
C ARG A 406 -10.14 -31.80 -21.21
N LEU A 407 -9.57 -31.18 -22.24
CA LEU A 407 -10.11 -29.97 -22.87
C LEU A 407 -10.84 -30.23 -24.19
N LYS A 408 -10.98 -31.49 -24.61
CA LYS A 408 -11.58 -31.86 -25.90
C LYS A 408 -13.00 -31.32 -26.07
N ASP A 409 -13.87 -31.57 -25.10
CA ASP A 409 -15.29 -31.22 -25.19
C ASP A 409 -15.47 -29.70 -25.19
N VAL A 410 -14.61 -29.01 -24.46
CA VAL A 410 -14.72 -27.56 -24.28
C VAL A 410 -14.19 -26.81 -25.49
N THR A 411 -13.14 -27.30 -26.14
CA THR A 411 -12.57 -26.66 -27.33
C THR A 411 -13.37 -26.90 -28.61
N GLN A 412 -14.25 -27.92 -28.65
CA GLN A 412 -15.03 -28.28 -29.83
C GLN A 412 -16.46 -27.72 -29.84
N ASP A 413 -17.01 -27.41 -28.66
CA ASP A 413 -18.38 -26.90 -28.52
C ASP A 413 -18.36 -25.43 -28.09
N GLU A 414 -18.78 -24.54 -29.00
CA GLU A 414 -18.86 -23.09 -28.75
C GLU A 414 -19.84 -22.74 -27.64
N ASP A 415 -20.96 -23.47 -27.53
CA ASP A 415 -21.97 -23.22 -26.50
C ASP A 415 -21.43 -23.65 -25.14
N LEU A 416 -20.80 -24.83 -25.06
CA LEU A 416 -20.17 -25.31 -23.83
C LEU A 416 -19.02 -24.40 -23.38
N SER A 417 -18.19 -23.96 -24.33
CA SER A 417 -17.12 -23.00 -24.10
C SER A 417 -17.63 -21.71 -23.44
N ARG A 418 -18.78 -21.16 -23.87
CA ARG A 418 -19.31 -19.91 -23.31
C ARG A 418 -19.79 -20.04 -21.86
N PHE A 419 -20.18 -21.24 -21.42
CA PHE A 419 -20.67 -21.47 -20.06
C PHE A 419 -19.59 -21.99 -19.11
N ILE A 420 -18.61 -22.75 -19.63
CA ILE A 420 -17.58 -23.38 -18.80
C ILE A 420 -16.27 -22.57 -18.76
N LEU A 421 -15.92 -21.84 -19.83
CA LEU A 421 -14.65 -21.11 -19.93
C LEU A 421 -14.84 -19.61 -20.07
#